data_AF-B0CHE8-F1
#
_entry.id   AF-B0CHE8-F1
#
_cell.length_a   1.000
_cell.length_b   1.000
_cell.length_c   1.000
_cell.angle_alpha   90.00
_cell.angle_beta   90.00
_cell.angle_gamma   90.00
#
_symmetry.space_group_name_H-M   'P 1'
#
loop_
_entity.id
_entity.type
_entity.pdbx_description
1 polymer ?
#
loop_
_entity_poly.entity_id
_entity_poly.type
_entity_poly.pdbx_seq_one_letter_code
_entity_poly.pdbx_strand_id
1 'polypeptide(L)'
;MAKEPTKTAHPQPEQTKTNHKAHRPVGGYVLAKDPIEINQGRPRTTLTVRNTGDRPIQIGSHFHFFEVNRYLEFDRSKAFGLRLDIPANTAVRFEPGDEKEVTLVPFAGKRFIFGFNNLVDGWSGDGPTPDYQPNREIAAERAEKLGFKSCKSGGKDAK
;
A
#
# COMPACT_ATOMS: atom_id res chain seq x y z
N MET A 1 58.34 -34.80 46.23
CA MET A 1 57.65 -34.26 45.04
C MET A 1 56.64 -35.30 44.58
N ALA A 2 55.35 -35.04 44.80
CA ALA A 2 54.26 -35.98 44.56
C ALA A 2 53.95 -36.09 43.06
N LYS A 3 53.78 -37.31 42.55
CA LYS A 3 53.31 -37.58 41.18
C LYS A 3 51.78 -37.52 41.16
N GLU A 4 51.21 -36.68 40.30
CA GLU A 4 49.77 -36.64 40.03
C GLU A 4 49.35 -37.87 39.19
N PRO A 5 48.19 -38.50 39.48
CA PRO A 5 47.66 -39.58 38.66
C PRO A 5 46.94 -39.04 37.42
N THR A 6 47.26 -39.65 36.28
CA THR A 6 46.73 -39.37 34.95
C THR A 6 45.21 -39.62 34.91
N LYS A 7 44.41 -38.59 34.65
CA LYS A 7 42.97 -38.73 34.38
C LYS A 7 42.76 -39.32 32.99
N THR A 8 42.32 -40.57 32.93
CA THR A 8 41.80 -41.21 31.70
C THR A 8 40.46 -40.55 31.34
N ALA A 9 40.46 -39.68 30.33
CA ALA A 9 39.23 -39.08 29.81
C ALA A 9 38.40 -40.15 29.09
N HIS A 10 37.14 -40.30 29.51
CA HIS A 10 36.15 -41.10 28.78
C HIS A 10 35.84 -40.45 27.42
N PRO A 11 35.71 -41.21 26.32
CA PRO A 11 35.27 -40.65 25.06
C PRO A 11 33.82 -40.17 25.20
N GLN A 12 33.55 -38.91 24.87
CA GLN A 12 32.18 -38.41 24.83
C GLN A 12 31.42 -39.10 23.68
N PRO A 13 30.13 -39.44 23.89
CA PRO A 13 29.34 -40.05 22.84
C PRO A 13 29.15 -39.06 21.68
N GLU A 14 29.50 -39.53 20.49
CA GLU A 14 29.31 -38.83 19.23
C GLU A 14 27.82 -38.48 19.07
N GLN A 15 27.52 -37.18 19.05
CA GLN A 15 26.16 -36.70 18.83
C GLN A 15 25.76 -36.99 17.38
N THR A 16 25.08 -38.11 17.17
CA THR A 16 24.43 -38.42 15.91
C THR A 16 23.42 -37.31 15.61
N LYS A 17 23.68 -36.49 14.58
CA LYS A 17 22.77 -35.44 14.12
C LYS A 17 21.51 -36.10 13.55
N THR A 18 20.55 -36.40 14.41
CA THR A 18 19.23 -36.86 13.99
C THR A 18 18.52 -35.72 13.27
N ASN A 19 18.28 -35.93 11.98
CA ASN A 19 17.60 -35.01 11.09
C ASN A 19 16.14 -34.85 11.55
N HIS A 20 15.88 -33.87 12.43
CA HIS A 20 14.55 -33.62 12.97
C HIS A 20 13.63 -33.13 11.84
N LYS A 21 12.69 -33.98 11.40
CA LYS A 21 11.47 -33.52 10.71
C LYS A 21 10.87 -32.40 11.57
N ALA A 22 10.81 -31.19 11.00
CA ALA A 22 10.33 -30.00 11.69
C ALA A 22 9.05 -30.30 12.48
N HIS A 23 9.10 -30.13 13.80
CA HIS A 23 7.96 -30.33 14.69
C HIS A 23 6.86 -29.33 14.30
N ARG A 24 5.69 -29.84 13.89
CA ARG A 24 4.54 -29.03 13.49
C ARG A 24 3.41 -29.24 14.49
N PRO A 25 2.82 -28.17 15.03
CA PRO A 25 1.68 -28.29 15.94
C PRO A 25 0.44 -28.79 15.18
N VAL A 26 -0.52 -29.36 15.91
CA VAL A 26 -1.84 -29.73 15.35
C VAL A 26 -2.54 -28.46 14.87
N GLY A 27 -2.98 -28.45 13.60
CA GLY A 27 -3.52 -27.26 12.95
C GLY A 27 -2.46 -26.28 12.41
N GLY A 28 -1.18 -26.63 12.44
CA GLY A 28 -0.09 -25.81 11.89
C GLY A 28 -0.06 -25.79 10.36
N TYR A 29 0.31 -24.64 9.79
CA TYR A 29 0.50 -24.48 8.35
C TYR A 29 1.97 -24.71 7.96
N VAL A 30 2.18 -25.26 6.77
CA VAL A 30 3.49 -25.34 6.11
C VAL A 30 3.44 -24.38 4.94
N LEU A 31 4.02 -23.20 5.12
CA LEU A 31 4.03 -22.17 4.10
C LEU A 31 5.24 -22.34 3.17
N ALA A 32 5.05 -22.00 1.90
CA ALA A 32 6.17 -21.77 1.00
C ALA A 32 6.98 -20.56 1.48
N LYS A 33 8.26 -20.50 1.10
CA LYS A 33 9.13 -19.38 1.45
C LYS A 33 9.01 -18.21 0.48
N ASP A 34 8.43 -18.45 -0.69
CA ASP A 34 8.39 -17.47 -1.77
C ASP A 34 7.43 -16.32 -1.41
N PRO A 35 7.83 -15.06 -1.67
CA PRO A 35 6.97 -13.92 -1.44
C PRO A 35 5.79 -13.93 -2.41
N ILE A 36 4.65 -13.43 -1.95
CA ILE A 36 3.44 -13.28 -2.78
C ILE A 36 3.44 -11.88 -3.37
N GLU A 37 3.52 -11.78 -4.70
CA GLU A 37 3.33 -10.52 -5.40
C GLU A 37 1.83 -10.15 -5.42
N ILE A 38 1.52 -8.94 -4.99
CA ILE A 38 0.15 -8.40 -5.02
C ILE A 38 -0.01 -7.40 -6.16
N ASN A 39 -1.25 -7.27 -6.66
CA ASN A 39 -1.61 -6.27 -7.68
C ASN A 39 -0.76 -6.34 -8.96
N GLN A 40 -0.22 -7.52 -9.29
CA GLN A 40 0.64 -7.75 -10.44
C GLN A 40 0.00 -7.27 -11.76
N GLY A 41 0.82 -6.70 -12.64
CA GLY A 41 0.42 -6.25 -13.97
C GLY A 41 -0.40 -4.95 -14.01
N ARG A 42 -0.56 -4.26 -12.88
CA ARG A 42 -1.25 -2.96 -12.83
C ARG A 42 -0.27 -1.80 -12.98
N PRO A 43 -0.67 -0.71 -13.68
CA PRO A 43 0.14 0.50 -13.70
C PRO A 43 0.21 1.09 -12.29
N ARG A 44 1.39 1.56 -11.91
CA ARG A 44 1.67 2.17 -10.61
C ARG A 44 1.91 3.65 -10.79
N THR A 45 1.25 4.46 -9.99
CA THR A 45 1.44 5.92 -9.95
C THR A 45 1.87 6.29 -8.56
N THR A 46 3.05 6.89 -8.46
CA THR A 46 3.59 7.32 -7.17
C THR A 46 3.32 8.80 -6.96
N LEU A 47 2.78 9.16 -5.79
CA LEU A 47 2.41 10.53 -5.44
C LEU A 47 2.95 10.88 -4.05
N THR A 48 3.44 12.10 -3.91
CA THR A 48 3.77 12.68 -2.61
C THR A 48 2.52 13.29 -1.99
N VAL A 49 2.23 12.90 -0.75
CA VAL A 49 1.01 13.26 -0.04
C VAL A 49 1.37 13.86 1.30
N ARG A 50 0.88 15.08 1.53
CA ARG A 50 1.17 15.85 2.74
C ARG A 50 -0.10 16.08 3.55
N ASN A 51 -0.03 15.80 4.85
CA ASN A 51 -1.11 16.11 5.77
C ASN A 51 -0.98 17.54 6.28
N THR A 52 -1.87 18.42 5.83
CA THR A 52 -1.91 19.82 6.28
C THR A 52 -2.88 20.06 7.44
N GLY A 53 -3.52 19.00 7.93
CA GLY A 53 -4.42 19.05 9.07
C GLY A 53 -3.67 18.99 10.39
N ASP A 54 -4.41 19.26 11.46
CA ASP A 54 -3.97 19.20 12.86
C ASP A 54 -4.14 17.80 13.48
N ARG A 55 -4.80 16.88 12.75
CA ARG A 55 -5.17 15.53 13.20
C ARG A 55 -4.56 14.45 12.32
N PRO A 56 -4.28 13.27 12.89
CA PRO A 56 -3.82 12.13 12.12
C PRO A 56 -4.90 11.63 11.17
N ILE A 57 -4.50 11.19 9.98
CA ILE A 57 -5.38 10.67 8.93
C ILE A 57 -4.89 9.29 8.53
N GLN A 58 -5.79 8.31 8.47
CA GLN A 58 -5.48 6.94 8.07
C GLN A 58 -6.38 6.54 6.90
N ILE A 59 -5.76 5.98 5.85
CA ILE A 59 -6.42 5.66 4.59
C ILE A 59 -6.24 4.18 4.29
N GLY A 60 -7.36 3.48 4.08
CA GLY A 60 -7.37 2.05 3.79
C GLY A 60 -6.98 1.71 2.35
N SER A 61 -6.54 0.47 2.14
CA SER A 61 -6.13 -0.11 0.85
C SER A 61 -7.11 0.11 -0.32
N HIS A 62 -8.42 0.08 -0.08
CA HIS A 62 -9.47 0.12 -1.11
C HIS A 62 -10.26 1.43 -1.12
N PHE A 63 -9.79 2.44 -0.40
CA PHE A 63 -10.41 3.75 -0.44
C PHE A 63 -10.06 4.46 -1.76
N HIS A 64 -11.02 5.15 -2.38
CA HIS A 64 -10.75 5.91 -3.59
C HIS A 64 -9.86 7.10 -3.25
N PHE A 65 -8.61 7.07 -3.72
CA PHE A 65 -7.57 7.97 -3.23
C PHE A 65 -7.87 9.44 -3.58
N PHE A 66 -8.55 9.69 -4.70
CA PHE A 66 -9.04 11.02 -5.07
C PHE A 66 -9.98 11.65 -4.02
N GLU A 67 -10.77 10.83 -3.32
CA GLU A 67 -11.83 11.27 -2.41
C GLU A 67 -11.38 11.25 -0.94
N VAL A 68 -10.08 11.08 -0.67
CA VAL A 68 -9.57 11.12 0.72
C VAL A 68 -9.73 12.50 1.33
N ASN A 69 -9.58 12.55 2.65
CA ASN A 69 -9.76 13.76 3.46
C ASN A 69 -9.20 15.03 2.80
N ARG A 70 -10.00 16.10 2.82
CA ARG A 70 -9.72 17.41 2.22
C ARG A 70 -8.42 18.06 2.69
N TYR A 71 -7.95 17.72 3.89
CA TYR A 71 -6.70 18.24 4.48
C TYR A 71 -5.43 17.56 3.94
N LEU A 72 -5.57 16.46 3.20
CA LEU A 72 -4.46 15.87 2.46
C LEU A 72 -4.25 16.64 1.17
N GLU A 73 -3.03 17.11 0.98
CA GLU A 73 -2.59 17.82 -0.21
C GLU A 73 -1.70 16.91 -1.05
N PHE A 74 -2.11 16.70 -2.30
CA PHE A 74 -1.42 15.91 -3.32
C PHE A 74 -2.02 16.24 -4.69
N ASP A 75 -1.47 15.68 -5.76
CA ASP A 75 -2.02 15.81 -7.11
C ASP A 75 -3.28 14.95 -7.25
N ARG A 76 -4.45 15.55 -6.99
CA ARG A 76 -5.73 14.83 -7.02
C ARG A 76 -6.04 14.32 -8.42
N SER A 77 -5.74 15.10 -9.45
CA SER A 77 -6.00 14.72 -10.84
C SER A 77 -5.33 13.40 -11.22
N LYS A 78 -4.14 13.09 -10.68
CA LYS A 78 -3.45 11.81 -10.87
C LYS A 78 -3.97 10.66 -10.02
N ALA A 79 -4.71 10.94 -8.95
CA ALA A 79 -5.27 9.93 -8.06
C ALA A 79 -6.66 9.43 -8.47
N PHE A 80 -7.24 9.99 -9.54
CA PHE A 80 -8.59 9.65 -10.01
C PHE A 80 -8.67 8.19 -10.47
N GLY A 81 -9.65 7.45 -9.92
CA GLY A 81 -9.83 6.02 -10.22
C GLY A 81 -8.78 5.10 -9.59
N LEU A 82 -7.94 5.61 -8.69
CA LEU A 82 -6.85 4.87 -8.06
C LEU A 82 -7.10 4.58 -6.58
N ARG A 83 -6.41 3.56 -6.06
CA ARG A 83 -6.36 3.16 -4.64
C ARG A 83 -4.93 2.83 -4.24
N LEU A 84 -4.65 2.71 -2.93
CA LEU A 84 -3.31 2.38 -2.42
C LEU A 84 -2.86 0.97 -2.87
N ASP A 85 -1.61 0.86 -3.32
CA ASP A 85 -0.93 -0.39 -3.64
C ASP A 85 -0.33 -1.03 -2.38
N ILE A 86 -1.21 -1.39 -1.44
CA ILE A 86 -0.84 -2.03 -0.18
C ILE A 86 -1.65 -3.32 0.00
N PRO A 87 -1.23 -4.24 0.90
CA PRO A 87 -1.99 -5.45 1.18
C PRO A 87 -3.45 -5.13 1.55
N ALA A 88 -4.38 -5.97 1.09
CA ALA A 88 -5.79 -5.77 1.38
C ALA A 88 -6.04 -5.70 2.90
N ASN A 89 -6.98 -4.86 3.31
CA ASN A 89 -7.31 -4.61 4.72
C ASN A 89 -6.21 -3.87 5.53
N THR A 90 -5.12 -3.44 4.91
CA THR A 90 -4.14 -2.54 5.56
C THR A 90 -4.43 -1.07 5.24
N ALA A 91 -3.72 -0.17 5.91
CA ALA A 91 -3.88 1.27 5.77
C ALA A 91 -2.54 2.02 5.92
N VAL A 92 -2.45 3.19 5.30
CA VAL A 92 -1.35 4.13 5.47
C VAL A 92 -1.79 5.25 6.40
N ARG A 93 -0.93 5.61 7.36
CA ARG A 93 -1.17 6.64 8.36
C ARG A 93 -0.27 7.86 8.11
N PHE A 94 -0.90 9.03 8.13
CA PHE A 94 -0.28 10.34 8.00
C PHE A 94 -0.46 11.10 9.31
N GLU A 95 0.64 11.44 9.97
CA GLU A 95 0.60 12.32 11.14
C GLU A 95 0.37 13.78 10.71
N PRO A 96 -0.02 14.69 11.63
CA PRO A 96 -0.13 16.12 11.31
C PRO A 96 1.21 16.69 10.80
N GLY A 97 1.20 17.34 9.63
CA GLY A 97 2.41 17.90 9.00
C GLY A 97 3.30 16.88 8.28
N ASP A 98 2.97 15.59 8.35
CA ASP A 98 3.73 14.51 7.73
C ASP A 98 3.59 14.51 6.20
N GLU A 99 4.67 14.15 5.51
CA GLU A 99 4.74 14.07 4.05
C GLU A 99 5.30 12.71 3.66
N LYS A 100 4.53 11.92 2.91
CA LYS A 100 4.92 10.57 2.48
C LYS A 100 4.63 10.35 1.03
N GLU A 101 5.53 9.60 0.41
CA GLU A 101 5.34 9.06 -0.92
C GLU A 101 4.50 7.78 -0.83
N VAL A 102 3.44 7.70 -1.64
CA VAL A 102 2.56 6.52 -1.72
C VAL A 102 2.40 6.06 -3.15
N THR A 103 2.34 4.74 -3.32
CA THR A 103 2.08 4.11 -4.62
C THR A 103 0.60 3.78 -4.75
N LEU A 104 0.02 4.15 -5.89
CA LEU A 104 -1.36 3.94 -6.23
C LEU A 104 -1.51 2.99 -7.43
N VAL A 105 -2.58 2.20 -7.43
CA VAL A 105 -2.97 1.31 -8.53
C VAL A 105 -4.43 1.55 -8.89
N PRO A 106 -4.83 1.38 -10.17
CA PRO A 106 -6.20 1.59 -10.58
C PRO A 106 -7.14 0.53 -10.03
N PHE A 107 -8.39 0.93 -9.78
CA PHE A 107 -9.46 -0.01 -9.52
C PHE A 107 -9.63 -1.01 -10.68
N ALA A 108 -10.05 -2.22 -10.34
CA ALA A 108 -10.37 -3.28 -11.29
C ALA A 108 -11.87 -3.31 -11.63
N GLY A 109 -12.27 -4.32 -12.40
CA GLY A 109 -13.68 -4.58 -12.71
C GLY A 109 -14.26 -3.47 -13.59
N LYS A 110 -15.51 -3.09 -13.33
CA LYS A 110 -16.21 -2.08 -14.12
C LYS A 110 -15.75 -0.63 -13.84
N ARG A 111 -14.92 -0.42 -12.81
CA ARG A 111 -14.46 0.92 -12.37
C ARG A 111 -15.59 1.93 -12.16
N PHE A 112 -16.63 1.51 -11.44
CA PHE A 112 -17.67 2.41 -10.94
C PHE A 112 -17.44 2.65 -9.45
N ILE A 113 -17.39 3.92 -9.07
CA ILE A 113 -17.06 4.39 -7.73
C ILE A 113 -18.28 5.12 -7.18
N PHE A 114 -18.83 4.62 -6.07
CA PHE A 114 -20.01 5.17 -5.42
C PHE A 114 -19.74 5.36 -3.91
N GLY A 115 -20.32 6.39 -3.31
CA GLY A 115 -20.22 6.64 -1.87
C GLY A 115 -19.09 7.60 -1.55
N PHE A 116 -18.03 7.15 -0.85
CA PHE A 116 -16.86 7.95 -0.46
C PHE A 116 -17.20 9.38 0.02
N ASN A 117 -16.95 10.41 -0.80
CA ASN A 117 -17.35 11.80 -0.55
C ASN A 117 -18.30 12.34 -1.63
N ASN A 118 -18.95 11.46 -2.38
CA ASN A 118 -19.88 11.76 -3.47
C ASN A 118 -19.26 12.64 -4.57
N LEU A 119 -17.94 12.59 -4.74
CA LEU A 119 -17.27 13.43 -5.74
C LEU A 119 -17.46 12.85 -7.14
N VAL A 120 -17.36 11.53 -7.29
CA VAL A 120 -17.48 10.83 -8.58
C VAL A 120 -18.88 10.25 -8.78
N ASP A 121 -19.36 9.40 -7.87
CA ASP A 121 -20.64 8.65 -7.97
C ASP A 121 -20.93 8.13 -9.38
N GLY A 122 -19.93 7.47 -9.97
CA GLY A 122 -19.98 7.12 -11.38
C GLY A 122 -18.75 6.37 -11.85
N TRP A 123 -18.64 6.30 -13.18
CA TRP A 123 -17.56 5.61 -13.84
C TRP A 123 -16.24 6.41 -13.77
N SER A 124 -15.16 5.73 -13.40
CA SER A 124 -13.81 6.29 -13.22
C SER A 124 -12.76 5.55 -14.08
N GLY A 125 -13.20 4.86 -15.12
CA GLY A 125 -12.33 4.07 -15.98
C GLY A 125 -11.68 4.88 -17.11
N ASP A 126 -10.75 4.21 -17.79
CA ASP A 126 -10.24 4.67 -19.07
C ASP A 126 -11.08 3.97 -20.12
N GLY A 127 -11.81 4.74 -20.92
CA GLY A 127 -12.74 4.23 -21.91
C GLY A 127 -12.03 3.89 -23.22
N PRO A 128 -12.78 3.46 -24.24
CA PRO A 128 -12.21 3.33 -25.60
C PRO A 128 -11.70 4.67 -26.14
N THR A 129 -12.18 5.78 -25.60
CA THR A 129 -11.73 7.15 -25.87
C THR A 129 -11.07 7.74 -24.61
N PRO A 130 -9.73 7.68 -24.50
CA PRO A 130 -9.00 8.24 -23.36
C PRO A 130 -9.27 9.73 -23.14
N ASP A 131 -9.53 10.48 -24.22
CA ASP A 131 -9.77 11.91 -24.19
C ASP A 131 -11.13 12.31 -23.62
N TYR A 132 -12.06 11.36 -23.45
CA TYR A 132 -13.41 11.63 -22.96
C TYR A 132 -13.61 11.06 -21.55
N GLN A 133 -13.32 11.89 -20.54
CA GLN A 133 -13.48 11.56 -19.12
C GLN A 133 -14.31 12.63 -18.38
N PRO A 134 -15.60 12.82 -18.71
CA PRO A 134 -16.42 13.90 -18.15
C PRO A 134 -16.53 13.84 -16.63
N ASN A 135 -16.63 12.62 -16.06
CA ASN A 135 -16.71 12.43 -14.62
C ASN A 135 -15.44 12.89 -13.90
N ARG A 136 -14.27 12.85 -14.55
CA ARG A 136 -13.01 13.30 -13.96
C ARG A 136 -12.99 14.81 -13.81
N GLU A 137 -13.42 15.52 -14.84
CA GLU A 137 -13.51 16.99 -14.84
C GLU A 137 -14.57 17.47 -13.83
N ILE A 138 -15.76 16.87 -13.86
CA ILE A 138 -16.85 17.18 -12.92
C ILE A 138 -16.40 16.91 -11.48
N ALA A 139 -15.73 15.79 -11.23
CA ALA A 139 -15.24 15.46 -9.89
C ALA A 139 -14.12 16.41 -9.42
N ALA A 140 -13.23 16.84 -10.32
CA ALA A 140 -12.19 17.81 -10.02
C ALA A 140 -12.79 19.18 -9.64
N GLU A 141 -13.78 19.65 -10.40
CA GLU A 141 -14.48 20.90 -10.10
C GLU A 141 -15.23 20.83 -8.77
N ARG A 142 -15.91 19.70 -8.48
CA ARG A 142 -16.57 19.46 -7.19
C ARG A 142 -15.58 19.43 -6.04
N ALA A 143 -14.43 18.76 -6.23
CA ALA A 143 -13.38 18.69 -5.22
C ALA A 143 -12.85 20.09 -4.89
N GLU A 144 -12.62 20.92 -5.89
CA GLU A 144 -12.20 22.31 -5.71
C GLU A 144 -13.25 23.14 -4.96
N LYS A 145 -14.52 23.07 -5.39
CA LYS A 145 -15.65 23.76 -4.73
C LYS A 145 -15.84 23.36 -3.26
N LEU A 146 -15.62 22.08 -2.93
CA LEU A 146 -15.77 21.54 -1.57
C LEU A 146 -14.49 21.71 -0.72
N GLY A 147 -13.44 22.32 -1.27
CA GLY A 147 -12.21 22.65 -0.54
C GLY A 147 -11.27 21.47 -0.33
N PHE A 148 -11.30 20.47 -1.21
CA PHE A 148 -10.30 19.40 -1.22
C PHE A 148 -8.98 19.93 -1.75
N LYS A 149 -7.94 19.93 -0.91
CA LYS A 149 -6.63 20.47 -1.29
C LYS A 149 -6.00 19.64 -2.40
N SER A 150 -5.55 20.31 -3.45
CA SER A 150 -4.76 19.71 -4.52
C SER A 150 -3.54 20.57 -4.78
N CYS A 151 -2.36 19.98 -4.87
CA CYS A 151 -1.21 20.66 -5.45
C CYS A 151 -1.26 20.44 -6.97
N LYS A 152 -1.07 21.50 -7.77
CA LYS A 152 -0.84 21.32 -9.20
C LYS A 152 0.60 20.87 -9.36
N SER A 153 0.84 19.68 -9.90
CA SER A 153 2.17 19.38 -10.40
C SER A 153 2.41 20.29 -11.61
N GLY A 154 3.19 21.36 -11.45
CA GLY A 154 3.78 22.07 -12.59
C GLY A 154 4.56 21.05 -13.42
N GLY A 155 4.32 21.06 -14.73
CA GLY A 155 4.76 20.00 -15.63
C GLY A 155 6.27 19.79 -15.70
N LYS A 156 6.63 18.56 -16.07
CA LYS A 156 7.67 18.23 -17.05
C LYS A 156 7.49 16.76 -17.41
N ASP A 157 6.84 16.52 -18.54
CA ASP A 157 6.97 15.27 -19.27
C ASP A 157 8.46 15.06 -19.54
N ALA A 158 9.03 14.03 -18.93
CA ALA A 158 10.37 13.56 -19.28
C ALA A 158 10.25 12.84 -20.63
N LYS A 159 10.83 13.47 -21.64
CA LYS A 159 11.04 12.98 -23.00
C LYS A 159 11.97 11.77 -23.02
#